data_AF-A0A661GCT1-F1
#
_entry.id   AF-A0A661GCT1-F1
#
_cell.length_a   1.000
_cell.length_b   1.000
_cell.length_c   1.000
_cell.angle_alpha   90.00
_cell.angle_beta   90.00
_cell.angle_gamma   90.00
#
_symmetry.space_group_name_H-M   'P 1'
#
loop_
_entity.id
_entity.type
_entity.pdbx_description
1 polymer ?
#
loop_
_entity_poly.entity_id
_entity_poly.type
_entity_poly.pdbx_seq_one_letter_code
_entity_poly.pdbx_strand_id
1 'polypeptide(L)'
;MSFAFWGLTIAMSIAAIGIVAIPLFSGKPRFSAATLLPSVLIPLIALGIYSKLGSPDALSVNGARADRSQVSTNSGNSGQSNKGTASVASLVNGLKERLEQEPNDADGWILLARSYEHIGSRAEAIAAYNNAKSLGKTDPTLDKSLSGETPAQEQVVLVTGPSLRGRVALAPDVAAQVQPSDTVFIFAKETAAQRMPLLALRKPASELPMTFELTDAQAMVPGSHIADYEKLVVTVRISRSGMAGDTLNGFEVSSKPVSPLAGEEILLLIEGNSSGDLPTGGPNNE
;
A
#
# COMPACT_ATOMS: atom_id res chain seq x y z
N MET A 1 0.96 36.73 -17.40
CA MET A 1 0.93 37.34 -16.06
C MET A 1 0.26 38.69 -16.18
N SER A 2 -0.95 38.82 -15.61
CA SER A 2 -1.92 39.87 -15.95
C SER A 2 -1.51 41.24 -15.38
N PHE A 3 -1.56 42.27 -16.22
CA PHE A 3 -1.39 43.69 -15.85
C PHE A 3 -2.32 44.15 -14.72
N ALA A 4 -3.40 43.40 -14.46
CA ALA A 4 -4.31 43.63 -13.33
C ALA A 4 -3.63 43.50 -11.96
N PHE A 5 -2.61 42.65 -11.82
CA PHE A 5 -1.91 42.46 -10.55
C PHE A 5 -1.04 43.67 -10.18
N TRP A 6 -0.39 44.30 -11.16
CA TRP A 6 0.43 45.50 -10.93
C TRP A 6 -0.41 46.75 -10.65
N GLY A 7 -1.63 46.84 -11.19
CA GLY A 7 -2.54 47.95 -10.88
C GLY A 7 -2.96 47.95 -9.40
N LEU A 8 -3.22 46.77 -8.83
CA LEU A 8 -3.66 46.63 -7.45
C LEU A 8 -2.56 47.00 -6.44
N THR A 9 -1.32 46.59 -6.70
CA THR A 9 -0.19 46.87 -5.80
C THR A 9 0.17 48.35 -5.78
N ILE A 10 0.10 49.03 -6.93
CA ILE A 10 0.32 50.47 -7.02
C ILE A 10 -0.78 51.25 -6.28
N ALA A 11 -2.05 50.85 -6.44
CA ALA A 11 -3.17 51.47 -5.73
C ALA A 11 -3.06 51.33 -4.20
N MET A 12 -2.65 50.16 -3.71
CA MET A 12 -2.43 49.91 -2.27
C MET A 12 -1.27 50.76 -1.71
N SER A 13 -0.15 50.88 -2.43
CA SER A 13 0.97 51.73 -1.99
C SER A 13 0.59 53.21 -1.94
N ILE A 14 -0.18 53.72 -2.90
CA ILE A 14 -0.64 55.11 -2.90
C ILE A 14 -1.58 55.38 -1.71
N ALA A 15 -2.50 54.46 -1.41
CA ALA A 15 -3.40 54.56 -0.26
C ALA A 15 -2.63 54.56 1.07
N ALA A 16 -1.60 53.73 1.21
CA ALA A 16 -0.76 53.67 2.40
C ALA A 16 0.03 54.97 2.63
N ILE A 17 0.60 55.56 1.57
CA ILE A 17 1.35 56.82 1.66
C ILE A 17 0.43 57.99 2.01
N GLY A 18 -0.78 58.04 1.44
CA GLY A 18 -1.77 59.09 1.75
C GLY A 18 -2.17 59.11 3.23
N ILE A 19 -2.39 57.93 3.83
CA ILE A 19 -2.77 57.81 5.25
C ILE A 19 -1.64 58.27 6.19
N VAL A 20 -0.38 58.11 5.79
CA VAL A 20 0.79 58.46 6.62
C VAL A 20 1.29 59.89 6.40
N ALA A 21 1.18 60.44 5.18
CA ALA A 21 1.74 61.74 4.84
C ALA A 21 0.85 62.94 5.21
N ILE A 22 -0.48 62.77 5.16
CA ILE A 22 -1.46 63.83 5.46
C ILE A 22 -1.34 64.38 6.91
N PRO A 23 -1.04 63.57 7.96
CA PRO A 23 -0.86 64.12 9.31
C PRO A 23 0.48 64.83 9.52
N LEU A 24 1.46 64.72 8.60
CA LEU A 24 2.77 65.36 8.78
C LEU A 24 2.78 66.85 8.38
N PHE A 25 1.86 67.27 7.51
CA PHE A 25 1.78 68.64 6.97
C PHE A 25 0.78 69.56 7.69
N SER A 26 -0.04 69.03 8.61
CA SER A 26 -1.07 69.80 9.31
C SER A 26 -0.71 69.97 10.79
N GLY A 27 -0.02 71.06 11.10
CA GLY A 27 0.56 71.37 12.42
C GLY A 27 -0.44 71.68 13.55
N LYS A 28 -1.27 70.71 13.95
CA LYS A 28 -1.96 70.68 15.27
C LYS A 28 -2.47 69.25 15.58
N PRO A 29 -1.92 68.55 16.58
CA PRO A 29 -2.41 67.23 16.96
C PRO A 29 -3.68 67.38 17.81
N ARG A 30 -4.83 67.05 17.22
CA ARG A 30 -6.07 66.77 17.96
C ARG A 30 -6.47 65.35 17.58
N PHE A 31 -6.03 64.40 18.40
CA PHE A 31 -6.41 63.00 18.30
C PHE A 31 -7.92 62.88 18.49
N SER A 32 -8.66 63.01 17.39
CA SER A 32 -10.09 62.74 17.36
C SER A 32 -10.24 61.23 17.24
N ALA A 33 -11.09 60.64 18.10
CA ALA A 33 -11.35 59.19 18.18
C ALA A 33 -11.85 58.53 16.87
N ALA A 34 -11.98 59.29 15.78
CA ALA A 34 -12.36 58.83 14.46
C ALA A 34 -11.25 58.08 13.69
N THR A 35 -9.99 58.12 14.11
CA THR A 35 -8.89 57.40 13.44
C THR A 35 -8.60 56.00 13.99
N LEU A 36 -9.25 55.58 15.08
CA LEU A 36 -9.06 54.24 15.67
C LEU A 36 -9.96 53.16 15.06
N LEU A 37 -10.99 53.54 14.32
CA LEU A 37 -11.95 52.62 13.69
C LEU A 37 -11.33 51.66 12.65
N PRO A 38 -10.49 52.09 11.69
CA PRO A 38 -9.95 51.17 10.69
C PRO A 38 -8.94 50.16 11.26
N SER A 39 -8.25 50.50 12.36
CA SER A 39 -7.24 49.61 12.95
C SER A 39 -7.83 48.40 13.67
N VAL A 40 -9.11 48.47 14.08
CA VAL A 40 -9.86 47.34 14.64
C VAL A 40 -10.65 46.59 13.56
N LEU A 41 -11.10 47.30 12.52
CA LEU A 41 -11.92 46.71 11.45
C LEU A 41 -11.11 45.78 10.54
N ILE A 42 -9.87 46.15 10.20
CA ILE A 42 -8.97 45.35 9.34
C ILE A 42 -8.68 43.96 9.94
N PRO A 43 -8.28 43.81 11.23
CA PRO A 43 -8.05 42.48 11.80
C PRO A 43 -9.33 41.65 11.90
N LEU A 44 -10.51 42.25 12.13
CA LEU A 44 -11.79 41.53 12.15
C LEU A 44 -12.19 40.99 10.76
N ILE A 45 -11.99 41.79 9.72
CA ILE A 45 -12.25 41.37 8.33
C ILE A 45 -11.26 40.27 7.91
N ALA A 46 -9.98 40.40 8.30
CA ALA A 46 -8.99 39.35 8.08
C ALA A 46 -9.37 38.05 8.80
N LEU A 47 -9.89 38.14 10.03
CA LEU A 47 -10.38 36.97 10.79
C LEU A 47 -11.58 36.30 10.11
N GLY A 48 -12.51 37.10 9.57
CA GLY A 48 -13.69 36.60 8.85
C GLY A 48 -13.36 35.99 7.48
N ILE A 49 -12.37 36.54 6.77
CA ILE A 49 -11.88 35.94 5.52
C ILE A 49 -11.10 34.66 5.81
N TYR A 50 -10.33 34.62 6.90
CA TYR A 50 -9.61 33.43 7.33
C TYR A 50 -10.54 32.30 7.76
N SER A 51 -11.71 32.61 8.36
CA SER A 51 -12.70 31.56 8.69
C SER A 51 -13.44 31.01 7.48
N LYS A 52 -13.55 31.78 6.38
CA LYS A 52 -14.20 31.34 5.13
C LYS A 52 -13.26 30.72 4.10
N LEU A 53 -11.98 31.10 4.08
CA LEU A 53 -11.00 30.68 3.09
C LEU A 53 -9.79 29.94 3.69
N GLY A 54 -9.55 30.09 4.99
CA GLY A 54 -8.52 29.38 5.72
C GLY A 54 -9.05 28.07 6.32
N SER A 55 -8.17 27.09 6.44
CA SER A 55 -8.43 25.83 7.12
C SER A 55 -8.04 25.97 8.60
N PRO A 56 -8.96 26.30 9.54
CA PRO A 56 -8.65 26.39 10.97
C PRO A 56 -8.11 25.08 11.56
N ASP A 57 -8.32 23.95 10.89
CA ASP A 57 -7.79 22.63 11.28
C ASP A 57 -6.27 22.45 11.04
N ALA A 58 -5.62 23.38 10.32
CA ALA A 58 -4.17 23.34 10.12
C ALA A 58 -3.36 23.74 11.38
N LEU A 59 -4.01 24.32 12.40
CA LEU A 59 -3.36 24.75 13.64
C LEU A 59 -3.46 23.75 14.79
N SER A 60 -4.14 22.61 14.62
CA SER A 60 -4.11 21.50 15.59
C SER A 60 -3.02 20.48 15.26
N VAL A 61 -1.75 20.91 15.20
CA VAL A 61 -0.58 20.01 15.21
C VAL A 61 -0.04 19.77 16.63
N ASN A 62 -0.53 20.52 17.65
CA ASN A 62 -0.02 20.42 19.03
C ASN A 62 -1.09 20.28 20.15
N GLY A 63 -2.38 20.10 19.81
CA GLY A 63 -3.39 19.67 20.80
C GLY A 63 -3.24 18.20 21.24
N ALA A 64 -2.56 17.37 20.42
CA ALA A 64 -2.33 15.94 20.68
C ALA A 64 -1.01 15.64 21.43
N ARG A 65 -0.45 16.63 22.16
CA ARG A 65 0.77 16.44 22.99
C ARG A 65 0.58 16.78 24.47
N ALA A 66 -0.56 17.33 24.88
CA ALA A 66 -0.84 17.63 26.30
C ALA A 66 -1.51 16.48 27.07
N ASP A 67 -1.96 15.42 26.39
CA ASP A 67 -2.56 14.22 27.02
C ASP A 67 -1.73 12.93 26.80
N ARG A 68 -0.43 13.09 26.48
CA ARG A 68 0.52 11.97 26.35
C ARG A 68 1.37 11.79 27.62
N SER A 69 0.79 12.13 28.77
CA SER A 69 1.44 12.02 30.08
C SER A 69 0.68 11.17 31.08
N GLN A 70 -0.37 10.44 30.69
CA GLN A 70 -0.93 9.34 31.46
C GLN A 70 -1.52 8.28 30.52
N VAL A 71 -0.72 7.26 30.23
CA VAL A 71 -1.07 5.83 30.07
C VAL A 71 0.12 5.20 29.34
N SER A 72 1.17 4.93 30.13
CA SER A 72 2.03 3.78 29.88
C SER A 72 1.49 2.64 30.73
N THR A 73 1.55 1.42 30.19
CA THR A 73 1.23 0.13 30.79
C THR A 73 -0.24 -0.30 30.76
N ASN A 74 -0.67 -0.82 29.59
CA ASN A 74 -1.29 -2.14 29.52
C ASN A 74 -1.21 -2.66 28.07
N SER A 75 -0.18 -3.47 27.82
CA SER A 75 -0.23 -4.53 26.80
C SER A 75 -1.34 -5.51 27.20
N GLY A 76 -2.27 -5.75 26.28
CA GLY A 76 -3.27 -6.83 26.40
C GLY A 76 -4.70 -6.41 26.06
N ASN A 77 -4.97 -6.10 24.78
CA ASN A 77 -6.19 -6.53 24.08
C ASN A 77 -6.22 -5.95 22.65
N SER A 78 -5.95 -6.82 21.68
CA SER A 78 -6.33 -6.62 20.28
C SER A 78 -7.85 -6.75 20.18
N GLY A 79 -8.57 -5.63 20.20
CA GLY A 79 -10.04 -5.64 20.20
C GLY A 79 -10.71 -4.30 19.88
N GLN A 80 -10.03 -3.37 19.18
CA GLN A 80 -10.66 -2.09 18.85
C GLN A 80 -10.24 -1.54 17.48
N SER A 81 -10.49 -2.31 16.43
CA SER A 81 -10.32 -1.89 15.02
C SER A 81 -11.58 -1.27 14.39
N ASN A 82 -12.54 -0.77 15.17
CA ASN A 82 -13.86 -0.34 14.64
C ASN A 82 -14.27 1.13 14.86
N LYS A 83 -13.41 2.00 15.43
CA LYS A 83 -13.72 3.43 15.58
C LYS A 83 -13.05 4.35 14.54
N GLY A 84 -11.87 3.99 14.03
CA GLY A 84 -11.18 4.79 13.01
C GLY A 84 -11.80 4.68 11.61
N THR A 85 -12.33 3.51 11.25
CA THR A 85 -12.99 3.28 9.95
C THR A 85 -14.35 4.00 9.87
N ALA A 86 -15.12 3.98 10.95
CA ALA A 86 -16.39 4.70 11.05
C ALA A 86 -16.21 6.23 10.99
N SER A 87 -15.13 6.78 11.58
CA SER A 87 -14.85 8.21 11.48
C SER A 87 -14.44 8.63 10.07
N VAL A 88 -13.62 7.83 9.38
CA VAL A 88 -13.20 8.13 7.99
C VAL A 88 -14.40 8.11 7.04
N ALA A 89 -15.29 7.13 7.16
CA ALA A 89 -16.51 7.06 6.34
C ALA A 89 -17.40 8.30 6.52
N SER A 90 -17.54 8.81 7.75
CA SER A 90 -18.32 10.03 8.01
C SER A 90 -17.73 11.30 7.38
N LEU A 91 -16.40 11.41 7.36
CA LEU A 91 -15.70 12.53 6.72
C LEU A 91 -15.86 12.50 5.20
N VAL A 92 -15.79 11.30 4.60
CA VAL A 92 -16.00 11.11 3.16
C VAL A 92 -17.42 11.50 2.74
N ASN A 93 -18.43 11.16 3.55
CA ASN A 93 -19.81 11.57 3.30
C ASN A 93 -19.99 13.10 3.37
N GLY A 94 -19.41 13.77 4.37
CA GLY A 94 -19.46 15.22 4.45
C GLY A 94 -18.74 15.91 3.27
N LEU A 95 -17.63 15.35 2.81
CA LEU A 95 -16.92 15.83 1.63
C LEU A 95 -17.75 15.65 0.36
N LYS A 96 -18.40 14.48 0.19
CA LYS A 96 -19.30 14.21 -0.94
C LYS A 96 -20.44 15.22 -0.98
N GLU A 97 -21.14 15.43 0.14
CA GLU A 97 -22.29 16.34 0.22
C GLU A 97 -21.89 17.79 -0.13
N ARG A 98 -20.72 18.22 0.33
CA ARG A 98 -20.18 19.52 -0.06
C ARG A 98 -19.91 19.60 -1.56
N LEU A 99 -19.30 18.57 -2.16
CA LEU A 99 -18.98 18.56 -3.59
C LEU A 99 -20.21 18.46 -4.49
N GLU A 100 -21.32 17.92 -3.98
CA GLU A 100 -22.62 17.99 -4.65
C GLU A 100 -23.18 19.43 -4.68
N GLN A 101 -22.89 20.23 -3.64
CA GLN A 101 -23.26 21.66 -3.60
C GLN A 101 -22.27 22.56 -4.38
N GLU A 102 -20.99 22.19 -4.39
CA GLU A 102 -19.90 22.88 -5.09
C GLU A 102 -19.29 21.99 -6.19
N PRO A 103 -20.01 21.70 -7.30
CA PRO A 103 -19.59 20.72 -8.29
C PRO A 103 -18.35 21.13 -9.09
N ASN A 104 -17.93 22.40 -9.02
CA ASN A 104 -16.79 22.93 -9.76
C ASN A 104 -15.44 22.76 -9.03
N ASP A 105 -15.40 22.07 -7.89
CA ASP A 105 -14.15 21.81 -7.16
C ASP A 105 -13.47 20.53 -7.64
N ALA A 106 -12.64 20.66 -8.69
CA ALA A 106 -11.93 19.53 -9.28
C ALA A 106 -10.93 18.86 -8.32
N ASP A 107 -10.28 19.64 -7.44
CA ASP A 107 -9.32 19.12 -6.46
C ASP A 107 -10.05 18.35 -5.35
N GLY A 108 -11.22 18.83 -4.92
CA GLY A 108 -12.09 18.12 -3.99
C GLY A 108 -12.58 16.79 -4.54
N TRP A 109 -12.96 16.73 -5.82
CA TRP A 109 -13.32 15.46 -6.48
C TRP A 109 -12.15 14.46 -6.53
N ILE A 110 -10.90 14.90 -6.73
CA ILE A 110 -9.70 14.03 -6.62
C ILE A 110 -9.54 13.50 -5.19
N LEU A 111 -9.68 14.36 -4.19
CA LEU A 111 -9.55 13.96 -2.79
C LEU A 111 -10.63 12.95 -2.40
N LEU A 112 -11.86 13.15 -2.87
CA LEU A 112 -12.96 12.23 -2.65
C LEU A 112 -12.67 10.85 -3.29
N ALA A 113 -12.15 10.84 -4.53
CA ALA A 113 -11.76 9.60 -5.21
C ALA A 113 -10.68 8.82 -4.45
N ARG A 114 -9.61 9.49 -3.98
CA ARG A 114 -8.56 8.86 -3.16
C ARG A 114 -9.10 8.32 -1.83
N SER A 115 -10.01 9.05 -1.21
CA SER A 115 -10.62 8.62 0.05
C SER A 115 -11.48 7.36 -0.15
N TYR A 116 -12.26 7.33 -1.24
CA TYR A 116 -13.03 6.14 -1.62
C TYR A 116 -12.14 4.94 -1.98
N GLU A 117 -10.98 5.17 -2.61
CA GLU A 117 -9.99 4.11 -2.85
C GLU A 117 -9.50 3.50 -1.52
N HIS A 118 -9.18 4.34 -0.54
CA HIS A 118 -8.67 3.87 0.76
C HIS A 118 -9.68 3.01 1.54
N ILE A 119 -10.97 3.31 1.44
CA ILE A 119 -12.03 2.51 2.08
C ILE A 119 -12.52 1.34 1.20
N GLY A 120 -11.90 1.11 0.04
CA GLY A 120 -12.23 0.01 -0.88
C GLY A 120 -13.50 0.21 -1.71
N SER A 121 -14.11 1.39 -1.67
CA SER A 121 -15.33 1.75 -2.40
C SER A 121 -14.99 2.18 -3.83
N ARG A 122 -14.57 1.21 -4.65
CA ARG A 122 -13.99 1.48 -5.98
C ARG A 122 -14.99 2.10 -6.96
N ALA A 123 -16.26 1.72 -6.90
CA ALA A 123 -17.28 2.25 -7.80
C ALA A 123 -17.49 3.75 -7.59
N GLU A 124 -17.51 4.17 -6.32
CA GLU A 124 -17.64 5.54 -5.87
C GLU A 124 -16.38 6.35 -6.17
N ALA A 125 -15.20 5.73 -6.03
CA ALA A 125 -13.93 6.34 -6.41
C ALA A 125 -13.88 6.67 -7.91
N ILE A 126 -14.34 5.76 -8.77
CA ILE A 126 -14.43 5.96 -10.22
C ILE A 126 -15.39 7.11 -10.55
N ALA A 127 -16.56 7.15 -9.91
CA ALA A 127 -17.53 8.23 -10.12
C ALA A 127 -16.96 9.61 -9.75
N ALA A 128 -16.35 9.72 -8.57
CA ALA A 128 -15.70 10.95 -8.12
C ALA A 128 -14.54 11.36 -9.04
N TYR A 129 -13.73 10.39 -9.50
CA TYR A 129 -12.63 10.66 -10.42
C TYR A 129 -13.09 11.12 -11.80
N ASN A 130 -14.19 10.57 -12.31
CA ASN A 130 -14.80 11.01 -13.57
C ASN A 130 -15.29 12.46 -13.49
N ASN A 131 -15.85 12.87 -12.35
CA ASN A 131 -16.21 14.27 -12.11
C ASN A 131 -14.97 15.17 -12.15
N ALA A 132 -13.89 14.80 -11.45
CA ALA A 132 -12.62 15.53 -11.51
C ALA A 132 -12.09 15.65 -12.96
N LYS A 133 -12.12 14.54 -13.72
CA LYS A 133 -11.72 14.50 -15.12
C LYS A 133 -12.55 15.43 -16.00
N SER A 134 -13.87 15.47 -15.78
CA SER A 134 -14.77 16.37 -16.52
C SER A 134 -14.45 17.86 -16.29
N LEU A 135 -13.85 18.19 -15.15
CA LEU A 135 -13.37 19.52 -14.78
C LEU A 135 -11.91 19.77 -15.22
N GLY A 136 -11.31 18.82 -15.96
CA GLY A 136 -9.95 18.94 -16.48
C GLY A 136 -8.84 18.56 -15.49
N LYS A 137 -9.18 17.93 -14.35
CA LYS A 137 -8.20 17.44 -13.37
C LYS A 137 -8.01 15.94 -13.50
N THR A 138 -6.76 15.52 -13.68
CA THR A 138 -6.35 14.12 -13.75
C THR A 138 -5.26 13.85 -12.73
N ASP A 139 -5.17 12.59 -12.30
CA ASP A 139 -4.13 12.13 -11.40
C ASP A 139 -3.59 10.79 -11.94
N PRO A 140 -2.31 10.72 -12.37
CA PRO A 140 -1.73 9.50 -12.91
C PRO A 140 -1.79 8.29 -11.96
N THR A 141 -1.77 8.54 -10.65
CA THR A 141 -1.84 7.48 -9.64
C THR A 141 -3.24 6.89 -9.56
N LEU A 142 -4.28 7.74 -9.59
CA LEU A 142 -5.68 7.33 -9.67
C LEU A 142 -6.02 6.75 -11.04
N ASP A 143 -5.45 7.26 -12.12
CA ASP A 143 -5.57 6.63 -13.44
C ASP A 143 -5.12 5.18 -13.34
N LYS A 144 -3.91 4.93 -12.82
CA LYS A 144 -3.43 3.55 -12.68
C LYS A 144 -4.30 2.71 -11.73
N SER A 145 -4.63 3.22 -10.54
CA SER A 145 -5.40 2.45 -9.54
C SER A 145 -6.85 2.18 -9.96
N LEU A 146 -7.48 3.08 -10.74
CA LEU A 146 -8.88 3.00 -11.18
C LEU A 146 -9.06 2.44 -12.59
N SER A 147 -8.04 2.44 -13.46
CA SER A 147 -8.11 1.93 -14.85
C SER A 147 -8.24 0.41 -14.97
N GLY A 148 -8.60 -0.29 -13.90
CA GLY A 148 -8.67 -1.76 -13.90
C GLY A 148 -7.32 -2.44 -13.72
N GLU A 149 -6.21 -1.70 -13.68
CA GLU A 149 -4.90 -2.20 -13.21
C GLU A 149 -4.88 -2.25 -11.68
N THR A 150 -5.77 -3.06 -11.12
CA THR A 150 -5.67 -3.49 -9.73
C THR A 150 -4.23 -4.00 -9.52
N PRO A 151 -3.43 -3.49 -8.54
CA PRO A 151 -2.37 -4.30 -7.99
C PRO A 151 -3.09 -5.49 -7.38
N ALA A 152 -3.07 -6.61 -8.09
CA ALA A 152 -3.88 -7.80 -7.87
C ALA A 152 -4.28 -7.95 -6.39
N GLN A 153 -5.50 -7.52 -6.05
CA GLN A 153 -6.26 -8.30 -5.08
C GLN A 153 -6.28 -9.69 -5.68
N GLU A 154 -5.87 -10.66 -4.87
CA GLU A 154 -5.80 -12.10 -5.10
C GLU A 154 -7.13 -12.66 -5.63
N GLN A 155 -7.53 -12.23 -6.82
CA GLN A 155 -8.34 -13.03 -7.69
C GLN A 155 -7.43 -14.20 -7.98
N VAL A 156 -7.83 -15.35 -7.46
CA VAL A 156 -7.47 -16.65 -8.02
C VAL A 156 -7.83 -16.56 -9.50
N VAL A 157 -6.94 -15.99 -10.31
CA VAL A 157 -6.91 -16.27 -11.72
C VAL A 157 -6.71 -17.77 -11.70
N LEU A 158 -7.76 -18.49 -12.10
CA LEU A 158 -7.61 -19.85 -12.51
C LEU A 158 -6.63 -19.75 -13.68
N VAL A 159 -5.32 -19.85 -13.37
CA VAL A 159 -4.26 -19.93 -14.37
C VAL A 159 -4.63 -21.20 -15.11
N THR A 160 -5.38 -21.03 -16.19
CA THR A 160 -5.82 -22.12 -17.02
C THR A 160 -4.64 -22.37 -17.94
N GLY A 161 -3.65 -23.02 -17.35
CA GLY A 161 -2.33 -23.21 -17.88
C GLY A 161 -1.62 -24.23 -16.99
N PRO A 162 -0.67 -25.00 -17.54
CA PRO A 162 0.11 -25.96 -16.78
C PRO A 162 0.76 -25.27 -15.57
N SER A 163 0.46 -25.74 -14.37
CA SER A 163 1.03 -25.19 -13.14
C SER A 163 1.18 -26.26 -12.07
N LEU A 164 2.18 -26.08 -11.21
CA LEU A 164 2.47 -27.01 -10.14
C LEU A 164 2.23 -26.33 -8.80
N ARG A 165 1.25 -26.84 -8.06
CA ARG A 165 0.80 -26.24 -6.79
C ARG A 165 1.16 -27.14 -5.63
N GLY A 166 1.47 -26.53 -4.50
CA GLY A 166 1.73 -27.29 -3.29
C GLY A 166 1.78 -26.44 -2.04
N ARG A 167 1.82 -27.10 -0.89
CA ARG A 167 1.97 -26.49 0.42
C ARG A 167 3.29 -26.93 1.04
N VAL A 168 4.04 -25.97 1.55
CA VAL A 168 5.26 -26.21 2.31
C VAL A 168 5.01 -25.87 3.77
N ALA A 169 5.40 -26.78 4.64
CA ALA A 169 5.41 -26.59 6.09
C ALA A 169 6.74 -27.05 6.69
N LEU A 170 7.04 -26.53 7.88
CA LEU A 170 8.15 -26.98 8.70
C LEU A 170 7.64 -27.90 9.80
N ALA A 171 8.37 -28.99 10.03
CA ALA A 171 8.20 -29.75 11.25
C ALA A 171 8.64 -28.90 12.47
N PRO A 172 8.05 -29.10 13.67
CA PRO A 172 8.31 -28.24 14.83
C PRO A 172 9.79 -28.15 15.25
N ASP A 173 10.52 -29.26 15.09
CA ASP A 173 11.96 -29.41 15.35
C ASP A 173 12.84 -28.59 14.39
N VAL A 174 12.40 -28.46 13.14
CA VAL A 174 13.06 -27.61 12.13
C VAL A 174 12.68 -26.16 12.32
N ALA A 175 11.40 -25.87 12.59
CA ALA A 175 10.88 -24.52 12.81
C ALA A 175 11.60 -23.80 13.97
N ALA A 176 12.04 -24.54 14.99
CA ALA A 176 12.83 -23.99 16.10
C ALA A 176 14.25 -23.54 15.70
N GLN A 177 14.78 -24.01 14.56
CA GLN A 177 16.13 -23.72 14.09
C GLN A 177 16.18 -22.72 12.93
N VAL A 178 15.03 -22.48 12.28
CA VAL A 178 14.89 -21.60 11.12
C VAL A 178 14.53 -20.18 11.58
N GLN A 179 15.22 -19.18 11.05
CA GLN A 179 14.93 -17.77 11.31
C GLN A 179 13.90 -17.24 10.31
N PRO A 180 13.05 -16.25 10.68
CA PRO A 180 12.10 -15.64 9.75
C PRO A 180 12.76 -15.02 8.50
N SER A 181 14.01 -14.59 8.62
CA SER A 181 14.83 -14.03 7.53
C SER A 181 15.49 -15.08 6.63
N ASP A 182 15.45 -16.36 7.01
CA ASP A 182 16.00 -17.43 6.18
C ASP A 182 15.21 -17.51 4.86
N THR A 183 15.86 -17.97 3.81
CA THR A 183 15.26 -18.08 2.49
C THR A 183 14.85 -19.52 2.22
N VAL A 184 13.59 -19.71 1.87
CA VAL A 184 13.04 -20.95 1.31
C VAL A 184 13.18 -20.89 -0.20
N PHE A 185 13.85 -21.88 -0.77
CA PHE A 185 13.95 -22.07 -2.20
C PHE A 185 13.13 -23.29 -2.62
N ILE A 186 12.29 -23.11 -3.62
CA ILE A 186 11.43 -24.14 -4.20
C ILE A 186 11.85 -24.29 -5.67
N PHE A 187 12.28 -25.49 -6.05
CA PHE A 187 12.72 -25.80 -7.41
C PHE A 187 11.83 -26.86 -8.03
N ALA A 188 11.56 -26.76 -9.33
CA ALA A 188 11.08 -27.89 -10.13
C ALA A 188 12.17 -28.36 -11.08
N LYS A 189 12.36 -29.68 -11.13
CA LYS A 189 13.37 -30.37 -11.96
C LYS A 189 12.72 -31.60 -12.60
N GLU A 190 13.24 -32.09 -13.73
CA GLU A 190 12.74 -33.34 -14.32
C GLU A 190 13.07 -34.54 -13.44
N THR A 191 14.25 -34.53 -12.82
CA THR A 191 14.70 -35.52 -11.84
C THR A 191 15.36 -34.84 -10.65
N ALA A 192 15.24 -35.42 -9.45
CA ALA A 192 15.84 -34.86 -8.22
C ALA A 192 17.36 -34.64 -8.34
N ALA A 193 18.05 -35.52 -9.07
CA ALA A 193 19.50 -35.50 -9.28
C ALA A 193 19.98 -34.41 -10.25
N GLN A 194 19.07 -33.75 -10.98
CA GLN A 194 19.45 -32.74 -11.97
C GLN A 194 19.96 -31.46 -11.29
N ARG A 195 21.09 -30.94 -11.79
CA ARG A 195 21.77 -29.76 -11.23
C ARG A 195 21.18 -28.43 -11.67
N MET A 196 20.58 -28.37 -12.86
CA MET A 196 19.96 -27.15 -13.38
C MET A 196 18.45 -27.24 -13.15
N PRO A 197 17.87 -26.42 -12.27
CA PRO A 197 16.43 -26.38 -12.09
C PRO A 197 15.76 -25.69 -13.27
N LEU A 198 14.56 -26.16 -13.61
CA LEU A 198 13.74 -25.59 -14.66
C LEU A 198 13.07 -24.31 -14.16
N LEU A 199 12.42 -24.43 -12.99
CA LEU A 199 11.72 -23.35 -12.32
C LEU A 199 12.35 -23.14 -10.94
N ALA A 200 12.46 -21.89 -10.52
CA ALA A 200 12.90 -21.56 -9.17
C ALA A 200 12.07 -20.44 -8.58
N LEU A 201 11.57 -20.68 -7.37
CA LEU A 201 10.86 -19.70 -6.56
C LEU A 201 11.62 -19.49 -5.25
N ARG A 202 11.78 -18.22 -4.89
CA ARG A 202 12.45 -17.79 -3.66
C ARG A 202 11.46 -17.07 -2.77
N LYS A 203 11.33 -17.51 -1.52
CA LYS A 203 10.43 -16.93 -0.51
C LYS A 203 11.11 -16.84 0.86
N PRO A 204 10.72 -15.90 1.73
CA PRO A 204 11.21 -15.87 3.10
C PRO A 204 10.56 -16.97 3.95
N ALA A 205 11.29 -17.50 4.92
CA ALA A 205 10.79 -18.52 5.84
C ALA A 205 9.68 -17.97 6.76
N SER A 206 9.61 -16.65 6.94
CA SER A 206 8.49 -16.00 7.65
C SER A 206 7.12 -16.21 7.01
N GLU A 207 7.05 -16.59 5.73
CA GLU A 207 5.78 -16.89 5.05
C GLU A 207 5.27 -18.31 5.37
N LEU A 208 6.05 -19.17 6.02
CA LEU A 208 5.65 -20.56 6.31
C LEU A 208 4.63 -20.67 7.45
N PRO A 209 3.66 -21.61 7.38
CA PRO A 209 3.39 -22.50 6.25
C PRO A 209 2.74 -21.75 5.07
N MET A 210 3.24 -21.99 3.86
CA MET A 210 2.78 -21.28 2.65
C MET A 210 2.30 -22.25 1.58
N THR A 211 1.38 -21.77 0.74
CA THR A 211 1.03 -22.40 -0.54
C THR A 211 1.87 -21.73 -1.63
N PHE A 212 2.40 -22.52 -2.55
CA PHE A 212 3.16 -22.04 -3.70
C PHE A 212 2.54 -22.52 -5.01
N GLU A 213 2.82 -21.77 -6.06
CA GLU A 213 2.50 -22.13 -7.43
C GLU A 213 3.74 -21.87 -8.30
N LEU A 214 4.13 -22.87 -9.08
CA LEU A 214 5.16 -22.75 -10.09
C LEU A 214 4.51 -22.75 -11.47
N THR A 215 4.87 -21.75 -12.26
CA THR A 215 4.43 -21.52 -13.65
C THR A 215 5.65 -21.19 -14.52
N ASP A 216 5.43 -21.06 -15.82
CA ASP A 216 6.46 -20.60 -16.77
C ASP A 216 7.07 -19.24 -16.41
N ALA A 217 6.35 -18.39 -15.66
CA ALA A 217 6.87 -17.09 -15.21
C ALA A 217 8.07 -17.21 -14.25
N GLN A 218 8.24 -18.37 -13.61
CA GLN A 218 9.38 -18.66 -12.73
C GLN A 218 10.48 -19.49 -13.41
N ALA A 219 10.43 -19.64 -14.75
CA ALA A 219 11.42 -20.40 -15.50
C ALA A 219 12.78 -19.70 -15.54
N MET A 220 13.84 -20.45 -15.19
CA MET A 220 15.22 -19.97 -15.25
C MET A 220 15.83 -20.09 -16.65
N VAL A 221 15.25 -20.94 -17.50
CA VAL A 221 15.72 -21.16 -18.88
C VAL A 221 14.72 -20.49 -19.85
N PRO A 222 15.14 -19.46 -20.61
CA PRO A 222 14.28 -18.83 -21.61
C PRO A 222 13.78 -19.84 -22.64
N GLY A 223 12.47 -19.85 -22.90
CA GLY A 223 11.84 -20.74 -23.87
C GLY A 223 11.55 -22.16 -23.37
N SER A 224 11.74 -22.41 -22.07
CA SER A 224 11.30 -23.66 -21.44
C SER A 224 9.90 -23.49 -20.83
N HIS A 225 9.00 -24.43 -21.10
CA HIS A 225 7.64 -24.42 -20.57
C HIS A 225 7.43 -25.60 -19.63
N ILE A 226 6.74 -25.38 -18.52
CA ILE A 226 6.40 -26.45 -17.56
C ILE A 226 5.52 -27.53 -18.23
N ALA A 227 4.76 -27.14 -19.26
CA ALA A 227 3.95 -28.01 -20.10
C ALA A 227 4.73 -29.07 -20.88
N ASP A 228 6.00 -28.78 -21.19
CA ASP A 228 6.86 -29.66 -22.01
C ASP A 228 7.30 -30.92 -21.25
N TYR A 229 7.07 -30.95 -19.93
CA TYR A 229 7.55 -31.99 -19.03
C TYR A 229 6.40 -32.84 -18.50
N GLU A 230 6.46 -34.14 -18.75
CA GLU A 230 5.44 -35.09 -18.27
C GLU A 230 5.46 -35.23 -16.75
N LYS A 231 6.66 -35.20 -16.15
CA LYS A 231 6.92 -35.40 -14.73
C LYS A 231 8.00 -34.46 -14.24
N LEU A 232 7.73 -33.83 -13.10
CA LEU A 232 8.65 -32.96 -12.40
C LEU A 232 8.74 -33.36 -10.93
N VAL A 233 9.93 -33.25 -10.37
CA VAL A 233 10.19 -33.35 -8.93
C VAL A 233 10.33 -31.95 -8.36
N VAL A 234 9.56 -31.64 -7.32
CA VAL A 234 9.70 -30.40 -6.56
C VAL A 234 10.64 -30.63 -5.40
N THR A 235 11.69 -29.83 -5.32
CA THR A 235 12.64 -29.84 -4.21
C THR A 235 12.55 -28.53 -3.46
N VAL A 236 12.34 -28.59 -2.15
CA VAL A 236 12.31 -27.43 -1.28
C VAL A 236 13.46 -27.50 -0.31
N ARG A 237 14.20 -26.41 -0.18
CA ARG A 237 15.32 -26.31 0.76
C ARG A 237 15.36 -24.95 1.44
N ILE A 238 15.97 -24.91 2.62
CA ILE A 238 16.14 -23.68 3.39
C ILE A 238 17.60 -23.24 3.34
N SER A 239 17.83 -21.96 3.14
CA SER A 239 19.15 -21.34 3.09
C SER A 239 19.20 -20.13 4.00
N ARG A 240 20.17 -20.10 4.90
CA ARG A 240 20.41 -18.93 5.76
C ARG A 240 21.25 -17.85 5.10
N SER A 241 22.20 -18.24 4.25
CA SER A 241 23.00 -17.26 3.48
C SER A 241 22.19 -16.57 2.37
N GLY A 242 21.00 -17.09 2.06
CA GLY A 242 20.19 -16.62 0.93
C GLY A 242 20.77 -17.04 -0.43
N MET A 243 21.78 -17.91 -0.44
CA MET A 243 22.33 -18.51 -1.65
C MET A 243 21.65 -19.86 -1.92
N ALA A 244 21.17 -20.06 -3.15
CA ALA A 244 20.48 -21.29 -3.53
C ALA A 244 21.33 -22.55 -3.34
N GLY A 245 22.67 -22.47 -3.42
CA GLY A 245 23.56 -23.63 -3.23
C GLY A 245 23.81 -24.01 -1.77
N ASP A 246 23.46 -23.15 -0.82
CA ASP A 246 23.71 -23.37 0.60
C ASP A 246 22.44 -23.86 1.28
N THR A 247 22.52 -25.02 1.93
CA THR A 247 21.37 -25.66 2.59
C THR A 247 21.62 -25.68 4.09
N LEU A 248 20.75 -24.98 4.83
CA LEU A 248 20.79 -24.88 6.28
C LEU A 248 20.60 -26.27 6.88
N ASN A 249 21.64 -26.80 7.53
CA ASN A 249 21.62 -28.09 8.24
C ASN A 249 21.07 -29.27 7.40
N GLY A 250 21.14 -29.20 6.08
CA GLY A 250 20.55 -30.21 5.20
C GLY A 250 19.02 -30.23 5.17
N PHE A 251 18.35 -29.16 5.60
CA PHE A 251 16.88 -29.02 5.53
C PHE A 251 16.42 -28.91 4.08
N GLU A 252 16.17 -30.08 3.49
CA GLU A 252 15.69 -30.27 2.12
C GLU A 252 14.67 -31.41 2.08
N VAL A 253 13.62 -31.25 1.29
CA VAL A 253 12.63 -32.29 1.00
C VAL A 253 12.33 -32.29 -0.50
N SER A 254 12.11 -33.47 -1.07
CA SER A 254 11.70 -33.62 -2.46
C SER A 254 10.39 -34.38 -2.57
N SER A 255 9.54 -33.97 -3.52
CA SER A 255 8.32 -34.69 -3.86
C SER A 255 8.62 -35.98 -4.64
N LYS A 256 7.61 -36.84 -4.79
CA LYS A 256 7.59 -37.81 -5.89
C LYS A 256 7.50 -37.09 -7.24
N PRO A 257 7.80 -37.74 -8.37
CA PRO A 257 7.55 -37.15 -9.68
C PRO A 257 6.05 -36.88 -9.87
N VAL A 258 5.69 -35.61 -10.12
CA VAL A 258 4.31 -35.12 -10.28
C VAL A 258 4.14 -34.53 -11.67
N SER A 259 2.94 -34.70 -12.25
CA SER A 259 2.63 -34.10 -13.55
C SER A 259 2.09 -32.67 -13.39
N PRO A 260 2.70 -31.67 -14.05
CA PRO A 260 2.23 -30.28 -14.00
C PRO A 260 0.89 -30.06 -14.73
N LEU A 261 0.42 -31.05 -15.50
CA LEU A 261 -0.86 -31.02 -16.20
C LEU A 261 -2.00 -31.64 -15.40
N ALA A 262 -1.70 -32.40 -14.34
CA ALA A 262 -2.71 -33.10 -13.54
C ALA A 262 -3.39 -32.19 -12.50
N GLY A 263 -2.83 -31.00 -12.23
CA GLY A 263 -3.32 -30.10 -11.19
C GLY A 263 -3.21 -30.69 -9.77
N GLU A 264 -2.31 -31.64 -9.56
CA GLU A 264 -2.09 -32.31 -8.28
C GLU A 264 -1.49 -31.35 -7.25
N GLU A 265 -2.06 -31.31 -6.04
CA GLU A 265 -1.54 -30.51 -4.92
C GLU A 265 -0.49 -31.31 -4.13
N ILE A 266 0.72 -30.77 -4.03
CA ILE A 266 1.84 -31.43 -3.36
C ILE A 266 1.96 -30.92 -1.93
N LEU A 267 1.97 -31.83 -0.95
CA LEU A 267 2.27 -31.50 0.44
C LEU A 267 3.73 -31.84 0.74
N LEU A 268 4.50 -30.83 1.16
CA LEU A 268 5.91 -30.97 1.50
C LEU A 268 6.13 -30.51 2.95
N LEU A 269 6.54 -31.45 3.80
CA LEU A 269 6.94 -31.20 5.17
C LEU A 269 8.46 -31.32 5.26
N ILE A 270 9.13 -30.27 5.74
CA ILE A 270 10.58 -30.30 5.96
C ILE A 270 10.85 -30.79 7.38
N GLU A 271 11.49 -31.95 7.49
CA GLU A 271 11.82 -32.63 8.75
C GLU A 271 13.33 -32.55 9.04
N GLY A 272 13.72 -32.58 10.31
CA GLY A 272 15.09 -32.30 10.76
C GLY A 272 16.12 -33.39 10.49
N ASN A 273 15.73 -34.49 9.84
CA ASN A 273 16.62 -35.59 9.50
C ASN A 273 16.05 -36.47 8.39
N SER A 274 16.40 -36.22 7.13
CA SER A 274 16.27 -37.24 6.09
C SER A 274 17.29 -37.03 4.97
N SER A 275 18.53 -37.44 5.27
CA SER A 275 19.28 -38.15 4.23
C SER A 275 18.55 -39.47 3.97
N GLY A 276 17.95 -39.65 2.80
CA GLY A 276 17.62 -40.97 2.28
C GLY A 276 16.13 -41.26 2.07
N ASP A 277 15.82 -41.56 0.81
CA ASP A 277 14.96 -42.65 0.35
C ASP A 277 13.54 -42.76 0.94
N LEU A 278 12.56 -42.61 0.05
CA LEU A 278 11.21 -43.12 0.29
C LEU A 278 11.32 -44.63 0.60
N PRO A 279 10.66 -45.16 1.64
CA PRO A 279 10.60 -46.60 1.84
C PRO A 279 9.93 -47.25 0.61
N THR A 280 10.73 -47.97 -0.18
CA THR A 280 10.26 -48.89 -1.22
C THR A 280 9.72 -50.15 -0.56
N GLY A 281 8.59 -50.02 0.14
CA GLY A 281 7.79 -51.15 0.60
C GLY A 281 7.01 -51.76 -0.57
N GLY A 282 7.69 -52.47 -1.46
CA GLY A 282 7.01 -53.42 -2.35
C GLY A 282 6.67 -54.70 -1.57
N PRO A 283 5.44 -55.24 -1.66
CA PRO A 283 5.12 -56.50 -1.01
C PRO A 283 5.93 -57.63 -1.63
N ASN A 284 6.58 -58.40 -0.76
CA ASN A 284 7.19 -59.68 -1.07
C ASN A 284 6.11 -60.61 -1.64
N ASN A 285 6.30 -61.06 -2.89
CA ASN A 285 5.61 -62.23 -3.40
C ASN A 285 6.59 -63.39 -3.37
N GLU A 286 6.13 -64.47 -2.73
CA GLU A 286 6.73 -65.79 -2.57
C GLU A 286 7.17 -66.45 -3.88
#